data_AF-A0A4P0YI88-F1
#
_entry.id   AF-A0A4P0YI88-F1
#
_cell.length_a   1.000
_cell.length_b   1.000
_cell.length_c   1.000
_cell.angle_alpha   90.00
_cell.angle_beta   90.00
_cell.angle_gamma   90.00
#
_symmetry.space_group_name_H-M   'P 1'
#
loop_
_entity.id
_entity.type
_entity.pdbx_description
1 polymer ?
#
loop_
_entity_poly.entity_id
_entity_poly.type
_entity_poly.pdbx_seq_one_letter_code
_entity_poly.pdbx_strand_id
1 'polypeptide(L)'
;MVTDDARAGAGEKVNWRSLAALEGVHGRYTQWLEKLPEQMNARTGHLDKQKELAHLNPKLRRAILGGATFCSLVLALMCITQPFNPLSQFIFLMLLWGVALLVRRIPGRFSALMLIVLSLTVSCRYIWWRYTSTLNWNDPVSLVCGIILLFAETYAWVVLVLGYFQVVWPLNRQPVPLPEDMDLWPTVDIFVPTITKISTW
;
A
#
# COMPACT_ATOMS: atom_id res chain seq x y z
N MET A 1 -49.83 -56.80 -7.84
CA MET A 1 -48.49 -56.74 -8.45
C MET A 1 -48.12 -55.27 -8.54
N VAL A 2 -46.98 -54.97 -7.95
CA VAL A 2 -46.44 -53.64 -7.61
C VAL A 2 -46.10 -52.89 -8.90
N THR A 3 -46.58 -51.65 -9.02
CA THR A 3 -46.02 -50.70 -9.98
C THR A 3 -44.85 -49.98 -9.32
N ASP A 4 -43.68 -50.18 -9.92
CA ASP A 4 -42.48 -49.40 -9.70
C ASP A 4 -42.77 -47.91 -9.87
N ASP A 5 -42.44 -47.09 -8.86
CA ASP A 5 -42.13 -45.69 -9.09
C ASP A 5 -40.84 -45.34 -8.37
N ALA A 6 -39.81 -45.19 -9.20
CA ALA A 6 -38.46 -44.87 -8.85
C ALA A 6 -38.34 -43.42 -8.38
N ARG A 7 -37.48 -43.25 -7.36
CA ARG A 7 -36.54 -42.13 -7.17
C ARG A 7 -36.61 -41.02 -8.23
N ALA A 8 -36.89 -39.80 -7.78
CA ALA A 8 -36.29 -38.60 -8.37
C ALA A 8 -36.05 -37.55 -7.28
N GLY A 9 -34.77 -37.28 -7.03
CA GLY A 9 -34.32 -36.35 -6.00
C GLY A 9 -34.77 -34.92 -6.27
N ALA A 10 -35.10 -34.22 -5.19
CA ALA A 10 -35.33 -32.78 -5.18
C ALA A 10 -34.02 -32.05 -5.52
N GLY A 11 -33.85 -31.69 -6.79
CA GLY A 11 -32.81 -30.75 -7.21
C GLY A 11 -33.16 -29.34 -6.73
N GLU A 12 -32.30 -28.79 -5.87
CA GLU A 12 -32.32 -27.41 -5.41
C GLU A 12 -32.24 -26.46 -6.63
N LYS A 13 -33.34 -25.75 -6.91
CA LYS A 13 -33.43 -24.79 -8.02
C LYS A 13 -32.68 -23.52 -7.62
N VAL A 14 -31.41 -23.42 -8.02
CA VAL A 14 -30.59 -22.21 -7.86
C VAL A 14 -31.34 -21.03 -8.47
N ASN A 15 -31.65 -20.04 -7.63
CA ASN A 15 -32.52 -18.91 -7.95
C ASN A 15 -31.74 -17.85 -8.75
N TRP A 16 -31.71 -18.01 -10.08
CA TRP A 16 -31.05 -17.13 -11.06
C TRP A 16 -31.43 -15.64 -10.96
N ARG A 17 -32.57 -15.30 -10.33
CA ARG A 17 -32.99 -13.91 -10.11
C ARG A 17 -32.10 -13.18 -9.11
N SER A 18 -31.49 -13.90 -8.17
CA SER A 18 -30.54 -13.33 -7.20
C SER A 18 -29.19 -12.96 -7.84
N LEU A 19 -28.75 -13.72 -8.85
CA LEU A 19 -27.53 -13.42 -9.60
C LEU A 19 -27.71 -12.21 -10.53
N ALA A 20 -28.85 -12.12 -11.23
CA ALA A 20 -29.17 -10.94 -12.04
C ALA A 20 -29.33 -9.66 -11.20
N ALA A 21 -29.82 -9.77 -9.96
CA ALA A 21 -29.90 -8.65 -9.03
C ALA A 21 -28.51 -8.17 -8.57
N LEU A 22 -27.52 -9.07 -8.45
CA LEU A 22 -26.14 -8.72 -8.10
C LEU A 22 -25.39 -8.01 -9.24
N GLU A 23 -25.69 -8.31 -10.50
CA GLU A 23 -25.16 -7.56 -11.65
C GLU A 23 -25.70 -6.13 -11.70
N GLY A 24 -26.99 -5.93 -11.42
CA GLY A 24 -27.60 -4.59 -11.36
C GLY A 24 -27.07 -3.72 -10.20
N VAL A 25 -26.53 -4.34 -9.15
CA VAL A 25 -25.87 -3.64 -8.03
C VAL A 25 -24.50 -3.11 -8.45
N HIS A 26 -23.74 -3.85 -9.28
CA HIS A 26 -22.43 -3.40 -9.77
C HIS A 26 -22.54 -2.12 -10.60
N GLY A 27 -23.53 -2.02 -11.50
CA GLY A 27 -23.77 -0.80 -12.28
C GLY A 27 -24.16 0.42 -11.43
N ARG A 28 -24.77 0.19 -10.26
CA ARG A 28 -25.13 1.24 -9.30
C ARG A 28 -23.91 1.73 -8.52
N TYR A 29 -22.99 0.81 -8.19
CA TYR A 29 -21.72 1.15 -7.55
C TYR A 29 -20.80 1.93 -8.48
N THR A 30 -20.71 1.58 -9.76
CA THR A 30 -19.90 2.34 -10.73
C THR A 30 -20.46 3.75 -10.92
N GLN A 31 -21.78 3.88 -11.03
CA GLN A 31 -22.43 5.19 -11.15
C GLN A 31 -22.31 6.05 -9.87
N TRP A 32 -22.27 5.42 -8.70
CA TRP A 32 -22.00 6.11 -7.44
C TRP A 32 -20.53 6.51 -7.29
N LEU A 33 -19.59 5.65 -7.73
CA LEU A 33 -18.16 5.92 -7.75
C LEU A 33 -17.78 7.08 -8.66
N GLU A 34 -18.47 7.27 -9.80
CA GLU A 34 -18.26 8.42 -10.68
C GLU A 34 -18.83 9.73 -10.12
N LYS A 35 -19.91 9.67 -9.32
CA LYS A 35 -20.49 10.87 -8.67
C LYS A 35 -19.75 11.30 -7.41
N LEU A 36 -18.98 10.41 -6.79
CA LEU A 36 -18.18 10.72 -5.61
C LEU A 36 -17.09 11.79 -5.83
N PRO A 37 -16.25 11.75 -6.89
CA PRO A 37 -15.24 12.78 -7.11
C PRO A 37 -15.88 14.15 -7.37
N GLU A 38 -17.02 14.22 -8.07
CA GLU A 38 -17.80 15.45 -8.27
C GLU A 38 -18.31 16.02 -6.93
N GLN A 39 -18.89 15.18 -6.07
CA GLN A 39 -19.38 15.60 -4.75
C GLN A 39 -18.24 15.98 -3.79
N MET A 40 -17.10 15.30 -3.87
CA MET A 40 -15.91 15.69 -3.10
C MET A 40 -15.33 17.00 -3.63
N ASN A 41 -15.24 17.20 -4.94
CA ASN A 41 -14.76 18.45 -5.54
C ASN A 41 -15.67 19.63 -5.16
N ALA A 42 -16.99 19.44 -5.20
CA ALA A 42 -17.97 20.44 -4.74
C ALA A 42 -17.90 20.70 -3.22
N ARG A 43 -17.66 19.68 -2.38
CA ARG A 43 -17.43 19.85 -0.94
C ARG A 43 -16.09 20.50 -0.61
N THR A 44 -15.07 20.33 -1.46
CA THR A 44 -13.76 20.98 -1.29
C THR A 44 -13.84 22.50 -1.51
N GLY A 45 -14.83 22.98 -2.28
CA GLY A 45 -15.11 24.41 -2.44
C GLY A 45 -15.56 25.11 -1.15
N HIS A 46 -16.23 24.40 -0.23
CA HIS A 46 -16.56 24.96 1.09
C HIS A 46 -15.36 24.95 2.05
N LEU A 47 -14.41 24.03 1.88
CA LEU A 47 -13.12 24.07 2.57
C LEU A 47 -12.25 25.24 2.08
N ASP A 48 -12.42 25.68 0.82
CA ASP A 48 -11.84 26.93 0.32
C ASP A 48 -12.49 28.18 0.94
N LYS A 49 -13.80 28.14 1.26
CA LYS A 49 -14.41 29.16 2.14
C LYS A 49 -13.86 29.11 3.57
N GLN A 50 -13.40 27.95 4.06
CA GLN A 50 -12.57 27.91 5.28
C GLN A 50 -11.12 28.37 5.04
N LYS A 51 -10.58 28.31 3.82
CA LYS A 51 -9.34 29.00 3.47
C LYS A 51 -9.50 30.52 3.45
N GLU A 52 -10.70 31.10 3.42
CA GLU A 52 -10.87 32.54 3.70
C GLU A 52 -10.60 32.91 5.16
N LEU A 53 -10.54 31.94 6.08
CA LEU A 53 -10.00 32.17 7.43
C LEU A 53 -8.45 32.30 7.41
N ALA A 54 -7.81 32.18 6.25
CA ALA A 54 -6.38 32.45 6.00
C ALA A 54 -5.98 33.94 6.08
N HIS A 55 -6.74 34.76 6.80
CA HIS A 55 -6.20 36.01 7.35
C HIS A 55 -5.10 35.77 8.41
N LEU A 56 -4.89 34.51 8.85
CA LEU A 56 -3.81 34.15 9.76
C LEU A 56 -2.49 33.87 9.02
N ASN A 57 -1.44 34.53 9.52
CA ASN A 57 -0.07 34.59 9.01
C ASN A 57 0.42 33.26 8.37
N PRO A 58 0.93 33.26 7.12
CA PRO A 58 1.38 32.07 6.41
C PRO A 58 2.47 31.27 7.16
N LYS A 59 3.23 31.93 8.05
CA LYS A 59 4.19 31.26 8.95
C LYS A 59 3.48 30.39 10.00
N LEU A 60 2.37 30.85 10.56
CA LEU A 60 1.58 30.12 11.56
C LEU A 60 0.90 28.90 10.94
N ARG A 61 0.38 29.01 9.71
CA ARG A 61 -0.17 27.86 8.98
C ARG A 61 0.88 26.78 8.72
N ARG A 62 2.10 27.15 8.32
CA ARG A 62 3.22 26.19 8.15
C ARG A 62 3.67 25.60 9.49
N ALA A 63 3.66 26.37 10.57
CA ALA A 63 3.95 25.89 11.91
C ALA A 63 2.87 24.92 12.43
N ILE A 64 1.59 25.19 12.21
CA ILE A 64 0.48 24.29 12.58
C ILE A 64 0.51 23.01 11.73
N LEU A 65 0.74 23.12 10.42
CA LEU A 65 0.87 21.95 9.55
C LEU A 65 2.11 21.11 9.90
N GLY A 66 3.24 21.76 10.15
CA GLY A 66 4.47 21.12 10.61
C GLY A 66 4.29 20.47 11.99
N GLY A 67 3.61 21.16 12.90
CA GLY A 67 3.25 20.64 14.22
C GLY A 67 2.30 19.46 14.15
N ALA A 68 1.26 19.52 13.32
CA ALA A 68 0.31 18.43 13.14
C ALA A 68 0.94 17.20 12.47
N THR A 69 1.82 17.40 11.46
CA THR A 69 2.58 16.31 10.85
C THR A 69 3.59 15.71 11.81
N PHE A 70 4.33 16.53 12.56
CA PHE A 70 5.23 16.08 13.60
C PHE A 70 4.48 15.32 14.70
N CYS A 71 3.36 15.86 15.19
CA CYS A 71 2.53 15.23 16.21
C CYS A 71 1.95 13.90 15.69
N SER A 72 1.49 13.84 14.45
CA SER A 72 1.03 12.60 13.81
C SER A 72 2.15 11.56 13.69
N LEU A 73 3.37 11.99 13.38
CA LEU A 73 4.54 11.12 13.24
C LEU A 73 5.00 10.60 14.61
N VAL A 74 4.97 11.45 15.64
CA VAL A 74 5.21 11.08 17.04
C VAL A 74 4.13 10.14 17.56
N LEU A 75 2.86 10.36 17.24
CA LEU A 75 1.77 9.46 17.64
C LEU A 75 1.89 8.09 16.96
N ALA A 76 2.28 8.06 15.68
CA ALA A 76 2.58 6.83 14.97
C ALA A 76 3.78 6.09 15.59
N LEU A 77 4.85 6.81 15.94
CA LEU A 77 6.01 6.25 16.65
C LEU A 77 5.63 5.71 18.04
N MET A 78 4.80 6.44 18.80
CA MET A 78 4.26 5.95 20.07
C MET A 78 3.43 4.68 19.87
N CYS A 79 2.60 4.63 18.83
CA CYS A 79 1.79 3.44 18.52
C CYS A 79 2.66 2.21 18.22
N ILE A 80 3.84 2.39 17.62
CA ILE A 80 4.81 1.33 17.32
C ILE A 80 5.61 0.91 18.56
N THR A 81 5.96 1.87 19.42
CA THR A 81 6.79 1.62 20.61
C THR A 81 5.99 1.17 21.83
N GLN A 82 4.67 1.33 21.84
CA GLN A 82 3.81 0.94 22.96
C GLN A 82 3.96 -0.56 23.28
N PRO A 83 4.33 -0.93 24.52
CA PRO A 83 4.42 -2.32 24.93
C PRO A 83 3.00 -2.88 25.12
N PHE A 84 2.31 -3.16 24.01
CA PHE A 84 1.11 -3.97 24.05
C PHE A 84 1.47 -5.39 24.50
N ASN A 85 0.58 -5.97 25.30
CA ASN A 85 0.65 -7.39 25.66
C ASN A 85 0.77 -8.23 24.37
N PRO A 86 1.63 -9.26 24.30
CA PRO A 86 1.83 -10.08 23.10
C PRO A 86 0.51 -10.60 22.49
N LEU A 87 -0.49 -10.93 23.31
CA LEU A 87 -1.83 -11.31 22.84
C LEU A 87 -2.57 -10.15 22.14
N SER A 88 -2.59 -8.97 22.74
CA SER A 88 -3.24 -7.79 22.16
C SER A 88 -2.56 -7.34 20.87
N GLN A 89 -1.23 -7.43 20.81
CA GLN A 89 -0.46 -7.11 19.60
C GLN A 89 -0.81 -8.09 18.46
N PHE A 90 -0.94 -9.39 18.77
CA PHE A 90 -1.32 -10.39 17.78
C PHE A 90 -2.73 -10.15 17.22
N ILE A 91 -3.70 -9.88 18.10
CA ILE A 91 -5.09 -9.57 17.69
C ILE A 91 -5.13 -8.31 16.82
N PHE A 92 -4.42 -7.25 17.22
CA PHE A 92 -4.35 -6.01 16.47
C PHE A 92 -3.70 -6.22 15.09
N LEU A 93 -2.64 -7.01 15.01
CA LEU A 93 -1.97 -7.33 13.75
C LEU A 93 -2.86 -8.15 12.82
N MET A 94 -3.56 -9.18 13.35
CA MET A 94 -4.51 -9.98 12.60
C MET A 94 -5.69 -9.16 12.10
N LEU A 95 -6.19 -8.22 12.91
CA LEU A 95 -7.23 -7.27 12.52
C LEU A 95 -6.74 -6.37 11.37
N LEU A 96 -5.55 -5.77 11.51
CA LEU A 96 -4.96 -4.90 10.48
C LEU A 96 -4.73 -5.65 9.17
N TRP A 97 -4.27 -6.90 9.27
CA TRP A 97 -4.07 -7.80 8.14
C TRP A 97 -5.39 -8.17 7.48
N GLY A 98 -6.44 -8.44 8.25
CA GLY A 98 -7.79 -8.68 7.74
C GLY A 98 -8.34 -7.46 6.98
N VAL A 99 -8.15 -6.25 7.52
CA VAL A 99 -8.52 -5.01 6.81
C VAL A 99 -7.67 -4.82 5.55
N ALA A 100 -6.36 -5.12 5.60
CA ALA A 100 -5.49 -5.03 4.43
C ALA A 100 -5.94 -5.99 3.30
N LEU A 101 -6.37 -7.21 3.63
CA LEU A 101 -6.92 -8.16 2.66
C LEU A 101 -8.27 -7.69 2.08
N LEU A 102 -9.12 -7.09 2.90
CA LEU A 102 -10.39 -6.52 2.45
C LEU A 102 -10.17 -5.32 1.52
N VAL A 103 -9.23 -4.43 1.85
CA VAL A 103 -8.84 -3.28 1.01
C VAL A 103 -8.12 -3.75 -0.27
N ARG A 104 -7.43 -4.90 -0.25
CA ARG A 104 -6.82 -5.51 -1.45
C ARG A 104 -7.84 -5.90 -2.53
N ARG A 105 -9.12 -6.05 -2.20
CA ARG A 105 -10.20 -6.26 -3.18
C ARG A 105 -10.53 -4.98 -3.97
N ILE A 106 -10.12 -3.80 -3.51
CA ILE A 106 -10.38 -2.53 -4.20
C ILE A 106 -9.20 -2.24 -5.13
N PRO A 107 -9.41 -2.14 -6.46
CA PRO A 107 -8.34 -1.84 -7.39
C PRO A 107 -7.80 -0.43 -7.14
N GLY A 108 -6.54 -0.33 -6.71
CA GLY A 108 -5.88 0.95 -6.49
C GLY A 108 -4.53 0.89 -5.77
N ARG A 109 -3.78 1.99 -5.86
CA ARG A 109 -2.47 2.22 -5.20
C ARG A 109 -2.52 2.16 -3.66
N PHE A 110 -3.70 2.37 -3.07
CA PHE A 110 -3.88 2.39 -1.62
C PHE A 110 -3.66 1.02 -0.96
N SER A 111 -3.96 -0.09 -1.66
CA SER A 111 -3.71 -1.44 -1.11
C SER A 111 -2.21 -1.72 -0.97
N ALA A 112 -1.41 -1.35 -1.97
CA ALA A 112 0.05 -1.50 -1.91
C ALA A 112 0.66 -0.66 -0.78
N LEU A 113 0.21 0.59 -0.63
CA LEU A 113 0.63 1.48 0.47
C LEU A 113 0.29 0.89 1.84
N MET A 114 -0.91 0.34 2.01
CA MET A 114 -1.35 -0.23 3.28
C MET A 114 -0.55 -1.49 3.65
N LEU A 115 -0.22 -2.35 2.67
CA LEU A 115 0.65 -3.50 2.86
C LEU A 115 2.09 -3.10 3.25
N ILE A 116 2.62 -2.04 2.63
CA ILE A 116 3.93 -1.48 2.95
C ILE A 116 3.95 -0.96 4.40
N VAL A 117 2.94 -0.20 4.81
CA VAL A 117 2.81 0.31 6.18
C VAL A 117 2.71 -0.83 7.19
N LEU A 118 1.93 -1.87 6.89
CA LEU A 118 1.82 -3.06 7.74
C LEU A 118 3.18 -3.77 7.87
N SER A 119 3.91 -3.96 6.77
CA SER A 119 5.24 -4.56 6.77
C SER A 119 6.27 -3.73 7.57
N LEU A 120 6.27 -2.40 7.39
CA LEU A 120 7.13 -1.48 8.14
C LEU A 120 6.82 -1.50 9.64
N THR A 121 5.54 -1.56 10.01
CA THR A 121 5.10 -1.61 11.41
C THR A 121 5.64 -2.86 12.12
N VAL A 122 5.50 -4.03 11.50
CA VAL A 122 6.03 -5.30 12.05
C VAL A 122 7.55 -5.26 12.13
N SER A 123 8.22 -4.79 11.08
CA SER A 123 9.68 -4.73 11.01
C SER A 123 10.27 -3.77 12.05
N CYS A 124 9.66 -2.60 12.23
CA CYS A 124 10.09 -1.63 13.24
C CYS A 124 9.91 -2.16 14.67
N ARG A 125 8.84 -2.92 14.92
CA ARG A 125 8.63 -3.57 16.22
C ARG A 125 9.68 -4.66 16.49
N TYR A 126 9.98 -5.47 15.49
CA TYR A 126 11.02 -6.50 15.58
C TYR A 126 12.38 -5.89 15.87
N ILE A 127 12.76 -4.82 15.15
CA ILE A 127 14.06 -4.19 15.36
C ILE A 127 14.14 -3.55 16.75
N TRP A 128 13.08 -2.90 17.23
CA TRP A 128 13.02 -2.36 18.59
C TRP A 128 13.25 -3.44 19.66
N TRP A 129 12.60 -4.60 19.50
CA TRP A 129 12.82 -5.74 20.38
C TRP A 129 14.28 -6.25 20.31
N ARG A 130 14.87 -6.29 19.11
CA ARG A 130 16.28 -6.66 18.91
C ARG A 130 17.22 -5.69 19.63
N TYR A 131 16.98 -4.38 19.53
CA TYR A 131 17.73 -3.35 20.26
C TYR A 131 17.65 -3.52 21.78
N THR A 132 16.45 -3.83 22.32
CA THR A 132 16.27 -3.90 23.78
C THR A 132 16.67 -5.25 24.40
N SER A 133 16.53 -6.37 23.68
CA SER A 133 16.75 -7.72 24.23
C SER A 133 18.10 -8.34 23.88
N THR A 134 18.86 -7.80 22.91
CA THR A 134 20.08 -8.46 22.40
C THR A 134 21.38 -7.90 22.98
N LEU A 135 21.37 -6.71 23.61
CA LEU A 135 22.59 -6.19 24.26
C LEU A 135 22.84 -6.93 25.58
N ASN A 136 23.73 -7.93 25.54
CA ASN A 136 24.26 -8.56 26.74
C ASN A 136 25.38 -7.67 27.31
N TRP A 137 25.08 -6.99 28.41
CA TRP A 137 25.99 -6.05 29.07
C TRP A 137 27.12 -6.73 29.87
N ASN A 138 27.10 -8.06 30.01
CA ASN A 138 28.04 -8.77 30.87
C ASN A 138 29.36 -9.16 30.17
N ASP A 139 29.41 -9.18 28.83
CA ASP A 139 30.59 -9.65 28.09
C ASP A 139 30.90 -8.76 26.88
N PRO A 140 32.06 -8.06 26.86
CA PRO A 140 32.36 -7.05 25.84
C PRO A 140 32.58 -7.65 24.44
N VAL A 141 33.05 -8.89 24.31
CA VAL A 141 33.25 -9.54 23.01
C VAL A 141 31.89 -9.90 22.39
N SER A 142 31.00 -10.45 23.21
CA SER A 142 29.62 -10.75 22.81
C SER A 142 28.84 -9.48 22.46
N LEU A 143 29.11 -8.37 23.18
CA LEU A 143 28.51 -7.07 22.91
C LEU A 143 28.96 -6.50 21.56
N VAL A 144 30.26 -6.51 21.25
CA VAL A 144 30.78 -6.03 19.95
C VAL A 144 30.22 -6.85 18.79
N CYS A 145 30.23 -8.18 18.91
CA CYS A 145 29.66 -9.06 17.89
C CYS A 145 28.15 -8.82 17.71
N GLY A 146 27.41 -8.62 18.81
CA GLY A 146 25.99 -8.30 18.80
C GLY A 146 25.68 -6.96 18.12
N ILE A 147 26.50 -5.93 18.38
CA ILE A 147 26.37 -4.61 17.74
C ILE A 147 26.60 -4.70 16.23
N ILE A 148 27.64 -5.40 15.78
CA ILE A 148 27.94 -5.56 14.35
C ILE A 148 26.77 -6.24 13.62
N LEU A 149 26.22 -7.30 14.20
CA LEU A 149 25.07 -8.02 13.67
C LEU A 149 23.83 -7.12 13.62
N LEU A 150 23.64 -6.30 14.65
CA LEU A 150 22.54 -5.34 14.73
C LEU A 150 22.67 -4.24 13.66
N PHE A 151 23.89 -3.76 13.40
CA PHE A 151 24.14 -2.81 12.31
C PHE A 151 23.84 -3.41 10.93
N ALA A 152 24.24 -4.66 10.69
CA ALA A 152 23.92 -5.37 9.45
C ALA A 152 22.41 -5.55 9.25
N GLU A 153 21.69 -5.91 10.31
CA GLU A 153 20.23 -6.02 10.31
C GLU A 153 19.56 -4.66 10.03
N THR A 154 20.04 -3.60 10.69
CA THR A 154 19.53 -2.23 10.51
C THR A 154 19.78 -1.75 9.08
N TYR A 155 20.93 -2.09 8.49
CA TYR A 155 21.21 -1.80 7.09
C TYR A 155 20.22 -2.48 6.15
N ALA A 156 19.96 -3.78 6.34
CA ALA A 156 18.96 -4.51 5.56
C ALA A 156 17.56 -3.88 5.69
N TRP A 157 17.19 -3.46 6.89
CA TRP A 157 15.93 -2.74 7.14
C TRP A 157 15.86 -1.41 6.39
N VAL A 158 16.93 -0.61 6.38
CA VAL A 158 16.98 0.66 5.62
C VAL A 158 16.87 0.42 4.12
N VAL A 159 17.57 -0.59 3.57
CA VAL A 159 17.46 -0.95 2.15
C VAL A 159 16.04 -1.36 1.79
N LEU A 160 15.36 -2.11 2.66
CA LEU A 160 13.95 -2.48 2.48
C LEU A 160 13.03 -1.25 2.48
N VAL A 161 13.25 -0.28 3.38
CA VAL A 161 12.50 0.99 3.39
C VAL A 161 12.70 1.74 2.08
N LEU A 162 13.94 1.86 1.60
CA LEU A 162 14.25 2.51 0.32
C LEU A 162 13.61 1.78 -0.86
N GLY A 163 13.62 0.45 -0.87
CA GLY A 163 12.92 -0.36 -1.85
C GLY A 163 11.42 -0.06 -1.88
N TYR A 164 10.78 0.11 -0.72
CA TYR A 164 9.38 0.51 -0.66
C TYR A 164 9.14 1.91 -1.20
N PHE A 165 10.01 2.89 -0.94
CA PHE A 165 9.88 4.23 -1.54
C PHE A 165 9.90 4.17 -3.07
N GLN A 166 10.71 3.31 -3.65
CA GLN A 166 10.75 3.11 -5.11
C GLN A 166 9.45 2.48 -5.64
N VAL A 167 8.91 1.48 -4.93
CA VAL A 167 7.65 0.81 -5.30
C VAL A 167 6.42 1.72 -5.18
N VAL A 168 6.45 2.67 -4.23
CA VAL A 168 5.34 3.62 -3.99
C VAL A 168 5.17 4.65 -5.10
N TRP A 169 6.22 4.94 -5.88
CA TRP A 169 6.18 5.87 -7.00
C TRP A 169 6.31 5.14 -8.35
N PRO A 170 5.28 4.37 -8.77
CA PRO A 170 5.23 3.87 -10.14
C PRO A 170 4.97 5.07 -11.05
N LEU A 171 6.03 5.58 -11.67
CA LEU A 171 5.92 6.62 -12.68
C LEU A 171 5.28 5.98 -13.92
N ASN A 172 3.96 6.02 -13.98
CA ASN A 172 3.19 5.45 -15.07
C ASN A 172 3.31 6.38 -16.28
N ARG A 173 4.39 6.24 -17.04
CA ARG A 173 4.63 7.02 -18.25
C ARG A 173 3.77 6.42 -19.36
N GLN A 174 2.65 7.07 -19.66
CA GLN A 174 1.84 6.67 -20.81
C GLN A 174 2.70 6.82 -22.08
N PRO A 175 2.70 5.83 -22.98
CA PRO A 175 3.39 5.96 -24.26
C PRO A 175 2.78 7.12 -25.03
N VAL A 176 3.60 8.11 -25.37
CA VAL A 176 3.18 9.24 -26.20
C VAL A 176 2.97 8.69 -27.61
N PRO A 177 1.76 8.81 -28.20
CA PRO A 177 1.55 8.42 -29.58
C PRO A 177 2.44 9.26 -30.49
N LEU A 178 3.07 8.62 -31.48
CA LEU A 178 3.85 9.37 -32.46
C LEU A 178 2.93 10.33 -33.23
N PRO A 179 3.44 11.51 -33.63
CA PRO A 179 2.72 12.40 -34.54
C PRO A 179 2.31 11.67 -35.82
N GLU A 180 1.10 11.95 -36.32
CA GLU A 180 0.57 11.35 -37.57
C GLU A 180 1.39 11.77 -38.80
N ASP A 181 2.04 12.94 -38.74
CA ASP A 181 2.96 13.40 -39.78
C ASP A 181 4.33 12.68 -39.69
N MET A 182 4.61 11.87 -40.71
CA MET A 182 5.88 11.15 -40.88
C MET A 182 7.09 12.07 -41.06
N ASP A 183 6.90 13.30 -41.53
CA ASP A 183 7.98 14.28 -41.73
C ASP A 183 8.53 14.86 -40.41
N LEU A 184 7.79 14.71 -39.30
CA LEU A 184 8.22 15.13 -37.96
C LEU A 184 8.97 14.02 -37.21
N TRP A 185 9.17 12.87 -37.84
CA TRP A 185 9.81 11.74 -37.18
C TRP A 185 11.31 12.00 -36.99
N PRO A 186 11.83 11.89 -35.76
CA PRO A 186 13.26 12.01 -35.55
C PRO A 186 13.98 10.81 -36.21
N THR A 187 15.13 11.08 -36.84
CA THR A 187 16.02 10.00 -37.30
C THR A 187 16.56 9.26 -36.09
N VAL A 188 16.24 7.97 -35.94
CA VAL A 188 16.67 7.15 -34.79
C VAL A 188 17.78 6.21 -35.23
N ASP A 189 18.98 6.42 -34.70
CA ASP A 189 20.10 5.50 -34.85
C ASP A 189 19.99 4.36 -33.82
N ILE A 190 19.80 3.13 -34.30
CA ILE A 190 19.69 1.94 -33.45
C ILE A 190 21.08 1.30 -33.36
N PHE A 191 21.71 1.42 -32.19
CA PHE A 191 22.95 0.71 -31.90
C PHE A 191 22.65 -0.71 -31.39
N VAL A 192 23.17 -1.71 -32.09
CA VAL A 192 23.16 -3.11 -31.65
C VAL A 192 24.57 -3.49 -31.19
N PRO A 193 24.86 -3.45 -29.87
CA PRO A 193 26.17 -3.83 -29.38
C PRO A 193 26.36 -5.36 -29.48
N THR A 194 27.27 -5.81 -30.35
CA THR A 194 27.69 -7.23 -30.42
C THR A 194 29.05 -7.39 -29.75
N ILE A 195 29.08 -8.09 -28.61
CA ILE A 195 30.30 -8.33 -27.81
C ILE A 195 31.11 -9.54 -28.28
N THR A 196 30.61 -10.32 -29.25
CA THR A 196 31.37 -11.34 -29.99
C THR A 196 30.66 -11.65 -31.30
N LYS A 197 31.25 -11.31 -32.44
CA LYS A 197 30.87 -11.93 -33.73
C LYS A 197 31.64 -13.23 -33.84
N ILE A 198 30.98 -14.37 -33.62
CA ILE A 198 31.50 -15.65 -34.11
C ILE A 198 31.21 -15.69 -35.61
N SER A 199 32.20 -15.25 -36.37
CA SER A 199 32.37 -15.62 -37.78
C SER A 199 33.50 -16.63 -37.83
N THR A 200 33.17 -17.91 -37.68
CA THR A 200 34.06 -19.00 -38.06
C THR A 200 33.22 -19.97 -38.88
N TRP A 201 33.35 -19.79 -40.20
CA TRP A 201 33.03 -20.65 -41.35
C TRP A 201 31.67 -21.36 -41.39
#